data_AF-A0A6G9XQI5-F1
#
_entry.id   AF-A0A6G9XQI5-F1
#
_cell.length_a   1.000
_cell.length_b   1.000
_cell.length_c   1.000
_cell.angle_alpha   90.00
_cell.angle_beta   90.00
_cell.angle_gamma   90.00
#
_symmetry.space_group_name_H-M   'P 1'
#
loop_
_entity.id
_entity.type
_entity.pdbx_description
1 polymer ?
#
loop_
_entity_poly.entity_id
_entity_poly.type
_entity_poly.pdbx_seq_one_letter_code
_entity_poly.pdbx_strand_id
1 'polypeptide(L)'
;MSAIIGTFGDAAKLVATVYLGAAQIHTFPIDLSIRTTLACDTDRVAPTPTLHIPDVAELPQFRCLSLADQIADKIAAMYEVHGTNATPSTRWHDLVDLLLIIARFPFDAAKTTRALHIQQERRDHLTLPAAITRPGPQRGTAYPKQAHTSSLPAELHQLDTALATLGRCLNQLLDQSITTGTWNPATRQWDA
;
A
#
# COMPACT_ATOMS: atom_id res chain seq x y z
N MET A 1 18.22 -21.13 9.56
CA MET A 1 17.70 -19.74 9.55
C MET A 1 18.40 -19.01 10.70
N SER A 2 19.24 -18.02 10.41
CA SER A 2 19.88 -17.20 11.45
C SER A 2 19.36 -15.78 11.30
N ALA A 3 18.80 -15.20 12.35
CA ALA A 3 18.23 -13.86 12.34
C ALA A 3 19.03 -12.97 13.32
N ILE A 4 19.54 -11.85 12.81
CA ILE A 4 20.09 -10.77 13.64
C ILE A 4 18.93 -9.83 13.95
N ILE A 5 18.62 -9.66 15.24
CA ILE A 5 17.47 -8.86 15.70
C ILE A 5 17.97 -7.48 16.10
N GLY A 6 17.54 -6.43 15.39
CA GLY A 6 17.53 -5.07 15.90
C GLY A 6 16.12 -4.71 16.35
N THR A 7 15.91 -4.52 17.66
CA THR A 7 14.62 -4.09 18.23
C THR A 7 14.56 -2.56 18.34
N PHE A 8 13.58 -1.96 17.69
CA PHE A 8 13.03 -0.63 18.00
C PHE A 8 11.51 -0.84 18.12
N GLY A 9 10.80 -0.19 19.04
CA GLY A 9 9.41 -0.53 19.42
C GLY A 9 8.46 -0.98 18.29
N ASP A 10 7.59 -1.95 18.57
CA ASP A 10 6.55 -2.56 17.71
C ASP A 10 6.95 -2.98 16.28
N ALA A 11 8.22 -2.91 15.92
CA ALA A 11 8.75 -3.33 14.63
C ALA A 11 10.14 -3.97 14.76
N ALA A 12 10.51 -4.81 13.81
CA ALA A 12 11.85 -5.36 13.72
C ALA A 12 12.26 -5.48 12.25
N LYS A 13 13.54 -5.25 11.97
CA LYS A 13 14.13 -5.57 10.67
C LYS A 13 14.92 -6.84 10.80
N LEU A 14 14.57 -7.81 9.97
CA LEU A 14 15.24 -9.10 9.87
C LEU A 14 15.88 -9.19 8.48
N VAL A 15 16.88 -10.06 8.33
CA VAL A 15 17.46 -10.41 7.03
C VAL A 15 17.37 -11.91 6.87
N ALA A 16 16.74 -12.36 5.80
CA ALA A 16 16.73 -13.76 5.42
C ALA A 16 17.92 -14.04 4.49
N THR A 17 18.70 -15.05 4.84
CA THR A 17 19.79 -15.57 4.00
C THR A 17 19.36 -16.87 3.34
N VAL A 18 19.42 -16.91 2.02
CA VAL A 18 18.99 -18.04 1.18
C VAL A 18 20.19 -18.86 0.75
N TYR A 19 20.09 -20.18 0.91
CA TYR A 19 21.11 -21.14 0.52
C TYR A 19 20.56 -22.15 -0.48
N LEU A 20 21.39 -22.56 -1.43
CA LEU A 20 21.19 -23.75 -2.28
C LEU A 20 22.28 -24.76 -1.93
N GLY A 21 21.90 -25.83 -1.21
CA GLY A 21 22.88 -26.69 -0.54
C GLY A 21 23.70 -25.89 0.47
N ALA A 22 25.04 -25.92 0.35
CA ALA A 22 25.94 -25.15 1.20
C ALA A 22 26.24 -23.74 0.65
N ALA A 23 25.85 -23.43 -0.60
CA ALA A 23 26.15 -22.16 -1.23
C ALA A 23 25.11 -21.11 -0.83
N GLN A 24 25.53 -19.99 -0.25
CA GLN A 24 24.67 -18.82 -0.08
C GLN A 24 24.43 -18.18 -1.45
N ILE A 25 23.16 -18.05 -1.85
CA ILE A 25 22.79 -17.53 -3.18
C ILE A 25 22.14 -16.14 -3.13
N HIS A 26 21.53 -15.77 -2.00
CA HIS A 26 20.85 -14.48 -1.89
C HIS A 26 20.64 -14.07 -0.43
N THR A 27 20.40 -12.77 -0.22
CA THR A 27 19.88 -12.22 1.04
C THR A 27 18.78 -11.21 0.72
N PHE A 28 17.72 -11.20 1.52
CA PHE A 28 16.66 -10.19 1.39
C PHE A 28 16.15 -9.72 2.76
N PRO A 29 15.78 -8.44 2.89
CA PRO A 29 15.24 -7.89 4.12
C PRO A 29 13.80 -8.36 4.37
N ILE A 30 13.43 -8.47 5.64
CA ILE A 30 12.06 -8.71 6.12
C ILE A 30 11.75 -7.63 7.16
N ASP A 31 10.76 -6.79 6.88
CA ASP A 31 10.22 -5.85 7.85
C ASP A 31 9.08 -6.54 8.62
N LEU A 32 9.25 -6.69 9.93
CA LEU A 32 8.23 -7.17 10.85
C LEU A 32 7.61 -5.97 11.57
N SER A 33 6.28 -5.91 11.60
CA SER A 33 5.55 -4.90 12.37
C SER A 33 4.41 -5.54 13.12
N ILE A 34 4.15 -5.05 14.33
CA ILE A 34 3.03 -5.47 15.17
C ILE A 34 1.89 -4.49 14.93
N ARG A 35 0.79 -4.99 14.36
CA ARG A 35 -0.49 -4.24 14.27
C ARG A 35 -1.48 -4.83 15.26
N THR A 36 -1.91 -4.01 16.20
CA THR A 36 -2.84 -4.40 17.27
C THR A 36 -4.32 -4.29 16.88
N THR A 37 -4.62 -3.71 15.73
CA THR A 37 -6.00 -3.62 15.21
C THR A 37 -5.95 -3.80 13.69
N LEU A 38 -7.00 -4.29 13.06
CA LEU A 38 -7.22 -4.27 11.61
C LEU A 38 -8.65 -3.82 11.36
N ALA A 39 -8.90 -3.16 10.22
CA ALA A 39 -10.26 -2.77 9.86
C ALA A 39 -11.06 -3.97 9.37
N CYS A 40 -10.37 -4.92 8.73
CA CYS A 40 -10.96 -6.12 8.16
C CYS A 40 -10.12 -7.35 8.53
N ASP A 41 -10.72 -8.52 8.30
CA ASP A 41 -9.97 -9.77 8.32
C ASP A 41 -8.91 -9.82 7.22
N THR A 42 -7.94 -10.74 7.38
CA THR A 42 -6.92 -10.99 6.36
C THR A 42 -7.51 -11.67 5.13
N ASP A 43 -7.05 -11.27 3.95
CA ASP A 43 -7.34 -11.97 2.69
C ASP A 43 -6.47 -13.23 2.56
N ARG A 44 -6.97 -14.23 1.83
CA ARG A 44 -6.19 -15.40 1.43
C ARG A 44 -5.86 -15.30 -0.05
N VAL A 45 -4.59 -15.15 -0.37
CA VAL A 45 -4.12 -14.95 -1.74
C VAL A 45 -3.31 -16.17 -2.17
N ALA A 46 -3.76 -16.85 -3.22
CA ALA A 46 -2.97 -17.86 -3.91
C ALA A 46 -1.99 -17.15 -4.85
N PRO A 47 -0.67 -17.26 -4.65
CA PRO A 47 0.30 -16.70 -5.58
C PRO A 47 0.24 -17.45 -6.92
N THR A 48 0.48 -16.76 -8.03
CA THR A 48 0.80 -17.45 -9.30
C THR A 48 2.30 -17.68 -9.35
N PRO A 49 2.79 -18.93 -9.33
CA PRO A 49 4.22 -19.19 -9.36
C PRO A 49 4.85 -18.71 -10.67
N THR A 50 5.86 -17.85 -10.58
CA THR A 50 6.64 -17.40 -11.76
C THR A 50 7.68 -18.43 -12.19
N LEU A 51 8.11 -19.29 -11.25
CA LEU A 51 9.10 -20.34 -11.47
C LEU A 51 8.58 -21.65 -10.88
N HIS A 52 8.63 -22.71 -11.68
CA HIS A 52 8.43 -24.07 -11.20
C HIS A 52 9.80 -24.69 -10.91
N ILE A 53 10.00 -25.18 -9.69
CA ILE A 53 11.22 -25.86 -9.28
C ILE A 53 10.86 -27.32 -9.00
N PRO A 54 11.46 -28.30 -9.70
CA PRO A 54 11.26 -29.71 -9.41
C PRO A 54 11.50 -30.00 -7.92
N ASP A 55 10.67 -30.87 -7.34
CA ASP A 55 10.76 -31.30 -5.93
C ASP A 55 10.54 -30.20 -4.87
N VAL A 56 10.09 -29.01 -5.27
CA VAL A 56 9.60 -27.97 -4.35
C VAL A 56 8.07 -27.96 -4.37
N ALA A 57 7.47 -28.06 -3.20
CA ALA A 57 6.02 -28.02 -3.05
C ALA A 57 5.43 -26.70 -3.62
N GLU A 58 4.20 -26.78 -4.14
CA GLU A 58 3.47 -25.59 -4.56
C GLU A 58 3.35 -24.57 -3.42
N LEU A 59 3.36 -23.30 -3.78
CA LEU A 59 3.24 -22.22 -2.80
C LEU A 59 1.86 -22.27 -2.13
N PRO A 60 1.80 -22.19 -0.79
CA PRO A 60 0.52 -22.16 -0.10
C PRO A 60 -0.19 -20.83 -0.35
N GLN A 61 -1.48 -20.77 -0.01
CA GLN A 61 -2.15 -19.48 0.11
C GLN A 61 -1.52 -18.66 1.23
N PHE A 62 -1.20 -17.41 0.93
CA PHE A 62 -0.70 -16.46 1.91
C PHE A 62 -1.85 -15.70 2.57
N ARG A 63 -1.69 -15.39 3.85
CA ARG A 63 -2.54 -14.39 4.52
C ARG A 63 -1.96 -13.02 4.22
N CYS A 64 -2.77 -12.17 3.61
CA CYS A 64 -2.42 -10.79 3.30
C CYS A 64 -3.33 -9.84 4.08
N LEU A 65 -2.86 -8.62 4.33
CA LEU A 65 -3.76 -7.55 4.77
C LEU A 65 -4.88 -7.39 3.74
N SER A 66 -6.09 -7.07 4.22
CA SER A 66 -7.20 -6.78 3.33
C SER A 66 -6.82 -5.65 2.36
N LEU A 67 -7.41 -5.63 1.16
CA LEU A 67 -7.23 -4.48 0.25
C LEU A 67 -7.61 -3.15 0.91
N ALA A 68 -8.68 -3.13 1.72
CA ALA A 68 -9.09 -1.94 2.47
C ALA A 68 -8.00 -1.45 3.43
N ASP A 69 -7.39 -2.34 4.22
CA ASP A 69 -6.30 -2.00 5.13
C ASP A 69 -5.04 -1.56 4.38
N GLN A 70 -4.72 -2.18 3.24
CA GLN A 70 -3.60 -1.79 2.40
C GLN A 70 -3.80 -0.39 1.80
N ILE A 71 -4.99 -0.10 1.25
CA ILE A 71 -5.33 1.22 0.69
C ILE A 71 -5.22 2.29 1.79
N ALA A 72 -5.84 2.06 2.95
CA ALA A 72 -5.83 3.02 4.03
C ALA A 72 -4.41 3.27 4.55
N ASP A 73 -3.61 2.23 4.71
CA ASP A 73 -2.22 2.37 5.14
C ASP A 73 -1.37 3.21 4.18
N LYS A 74 -1.55 2.99 2.87
CA LYS A 74 -0.85 3.73 1.82
C LYS A 74 -1.27 5.20 1.78
N ILE A 75 -2.57 5.48 1.90
CA ILE A 75 -3.09 6.84 1.97
C ILE A 75 -2.57 7.55 3.21
N ALA A 76 -2.63 6.89 4.37
CA ALA A 76 -2.09 7.42 5.61
C ALA A 76 -0.60 7.73 5.49
N ALA A 77 0.20 6.78 5.00
CA ALA A 77 1.64 6.96 4.82
C ALA A 77 1.99 8.04 3.79
N MET A 78 1.12 8.29 2.80
CA MET A 78 1.31 9.36 1.82
C MET A 78 1.06 10.76 2.43
N TYR A 79 0.11 10.90 3.36
CA TYR A 79 -0.21 12.18 4.01
C TYR A 79 0.43 12.40 5.38
N GLU A 80 1.08 11.38 5.94
CA GLU A 80 1.79 11.48 7.20
C GLU A 80 2.92 12.51 7.14
N VAL A 81 3.11 13.19 8.27
CA VAL A 81 4.21 14.13 8.49
C VAL A 81 5.12 13.61 9.58
N HIS A 82 6.42 13.86 9.46
CA HIS A 82 7.42 13.29 10.35
C HIS A 82 8.23 14.36 11.09
N GLY A 83 8.51 14.05 12.36
CA GLY A 83 9.33 14.88 13.25
C GLY A 83 8.68 16.20 13.63
N THR A 84 9.38 16.98 14.45
CA THR A 84 8.89 18.26 14.98
C THR A 84 8.67 19.33 13.90
N ASN A 85 9.32 19.18 12.74
CA ASN A 85 9.20 20.12 11.62
C ASN A 85 8.05 19.78 10.66
N ALA A 86 7.18 18.81 11.00
CA ALA A 86 6.08 18.34 10.16
C ALA A 86 6.54 18.05 8.72
N THR A 87 7.64 17.32 8.57
CA THR A 87 8.24 17.03 7.25
C THR A 87 7.28 16.15 6.46
N PRO A 88 6.82 16.56 5.26
CA PRO A 88 5.90 15.74 4.49
C PRO A 88 6.52 14.40 4.07
N SER A 89 5.67 13.39 3.92
CA SER A 89 6.06 12.09 3.38
C SER A 89 6.74 12.20 2.02
N THR A 90 7.65 11.26 1.75
CA THR A 90 8.32 11.10 0.43
C THR A 90 7.91 9.80 -0.26
N ARG A 91 6.85 9.16 0.24
CA ARG A 91 6.40 7.82 -0.17
C ARG A 91 5.59 7.86 -1.47
N TRP A 92 6.17 8.44 -2.52
CA TRP A 92 5.58 8.51 -3.86
C TRP A 92 5.30 7.13 -4.48
N HIS A 93 5.95 6.07 -3.99
CA HIS A 93 5.70 4.70 -4.43
C HIS A 93 4.32 4.21 -3.95
N ASP A 94 3.79 4.72 -2.84
CA ASP A 94 2.46 4.37 -2.37
C ASP A 94 1.38 4.92 -3.33
N LEU A 95 1.62 6.05 -4.00
CA LEU A 95 0.75 6.53 -5.08
C LEU A 95 0.75 5.56 -6.27
N VAL A 96 1.92 5.01 -6.63
CA VAL A 96 2.02 3.98 -7.67
C VAL A 96 1.22 2.73 -7.29
N ASP A 97 1.41 2.24 -6.06
CA ASP A 97 0.71 1.07 -5.56
C ASP A 97 -0.81 1.28 -5.50
N LEU A 98 -1.28 2.44 -5.04
CA LEU A 98 -2.69 2.80 -5.02
C LEU A 98 -3.29 2.82 -6.43
N LEU A 99 -2.59 3.38 -7.42
CA LEU A 99 -3.03 3.37 -8.82
C LEU A 99 -3.10 1.95 -9.38
N LEU A 100 -2.15 1.09 -9.05
CA LEU A 100 -2.19 -0.33 -9.43
C LEU A 100 -3.36 -1.06 -8.76
N ILE A 101 -3.66 -0.73 -7.50
CA ILE A 101 -4.79 -1.33 -6.77
C ILE A 101 -6.12 -0.96 -7.42
N ILE A 102 -6.42 0.33 -7.58
CA ILE A 102 -7.71 0.78 -8.14
C ILE A 102 -7.90 0.36 -9.60
N ALA A 103 -6.81 0.12 -10.34
CA ALA A 103 -6.89 -0.33 -11.72
C ALA A 103 -7.19 -1.83 -11.86
N ARG A 104 -7.01 -2.64 -10.80
CA ARG A 104 -7.01 -4.11 -10.91
C ARG A 104 -7.97 -4.81 -9.99
N PHE A 105 -8.29 -4.24 -8.83
CA PHE A 105 -9.03 -4.95 -7.81
C PHE A 105 -10.33 -4.23 -7.44
N PRO A 106 -11.43 -4.99 -7.26
CA PRO A 106 -12.60 -4.47 -6.57
C PRO A 106 -12.32 -4.39 -5.07
N PHE A 107 -12.93 -3.39 -4.41
CA PHE A 107 -12.89 -3.26 -2.97
C PHE A 107 -14.12 -2.53 -2.44
N ASP A 108 -14.47 -2.82 -1.19
CA ASP A 108 -15.69 -2.36 -0.53
C ASP A 108 -15.51 -0.97 0.09
N ALA A 109 -16.48 -0.08 -0.13
CA ALA A 109 -16.47 1.29 0.38
C ALA A 109 -16.49 1.34 1.90
N ALA A 110 -17.38 0.61 2.56
CA ALA A 110 -17.56 0.66 4.01
C ALA A 110 -16.31 0.16 4.75
N LYS A 111 -15.72 -0.93 4.27
CA LYS A 111 -14.45 -1.49 4.75
C LYS A 111 -13.31 -0.50 4.59
N THR A 112 -13.20 0.13 3.44
CA THR A 112 -12.13 1.09 3.13
C THR A 112 -12.27 2.37 3.97
N THR A 113 -13.48 2.91 4.11
CA THR A 113 -13.77 4.06 4.98
C THR A 113 -13.46 3.75 6.44
N ARG A 114 -13.84 2.56 6.93
CA ARG A 114 -13.48 2.12 8.29
C ARG A 114 -11.97 2.01 8.46
N ALA A 115 -11.25 1.50 7.46
CA ALA A 115 -9.80 1.39 7.49
C ALA A 115 -9.10 2.75 7.52
N LEU A 116 -9.59 3.73 6.75
CA LEU A 116 -9.09 5.11 6.77
C LEU A 116 -9.25 5.74 8.15
N HIS A 117 -10.44 5.60 8.77
CA HIS A 117 -10.69 6.09 10.13
C HIS A 117 -9.72 5.48 11.14
N ILE A 118 -9.53 4.17 11.06
CA ILE A 118 -8.60 3.45 11.94
C ILE A 118 -7.16 3.94 11.78
N GLN A 119 -6.72 4.32 10.58
CA GLN A 119 -5.39 4.91 10.40
C GLN A 119 -5.28 6.28 11.07
N GLN A 120 -6.32 7.12 10.99
CA GLN A 120 -6.35 8.41 11.68
C GLN A 120 -6.36 8.25 13.21
N GLU A 121 -7.05 7.24 13.74
CA GLU A 121 -7.06 6.95 15.18
C GLU A 121 -5.69 6.49 15.70
N ARG A 122 -4.89 5.82 14.86
CA ARG A 122 -3.60 5.22 15.29
C ARG A 122 -2.39 6.09 15.09
N ARG A 123 -2.43 7.00 14.12
CA ARG A 123 -1.28 7.82 13.74
C ARG A 123 -1.50 9.20 14.32
N ASP A 124 -0.74 9.52 15.36
CA ASP A 124 -0.76 10.84 15.98
C ASP A 124 -0.54 11.92 14.90
N HIS A 125 -1.39 12.95 14.93
CA HIS A 125 -1.31 14.09 14.01
C HIS A 125 -1.58 13.77 12.53
N LEU A 126 -2.17 12.62 12.20
CA LEU A 126 -2.65 12.35 10.84
C LEU A 126 -4.03 12.97 10.60
N THR A 127 -4.07 14.00 9.76
CA THR A 127 -5.32 14.53 9.19
C THR A 127 -5.37 14.18 7.70
N LEU A 128 -6.29 13.30 7.32
CA LEU A 128 -6.54 13.01 5.91
C LEU A 128 -7.25 14.19 5.24
N PRO A 129 -6.88 14.54 4.00
CA PRO A 129 -7.58 15.60 3.28
C PRO A 129 -8.96 15.14 2.82
N ALA A 130 -9.88 16.08 2.62
CA ALA A 130 -11.20 15.80 2.03
C ALA A 130 -11.12 15.37 0.55
N ALA A 131 -10.00 15.63 -0.12
CA ALA A 131 -9.73 15.20 -1.48
C ALA A 131 -8.23 14.90 -1.68
N ILE A 132 -7.94 13.96 -2.56
CA ILE A 132 -6.59 13.63 -2.99
C ILE A 132 -5.92 14.88 -3.57
N THR A 133 -4.91 15.33 -2.87
CA THR A 133 -4.04 16.45 -3.22
C THR A 133 -2.58 16.04 -3.05
N ARG A 134 -1.66 16.85 -3.56
CA ARG A 134 -0.23 16.61 -3.38
C ARG A 134 0.14 16.63 -1.88
N PRO A 135 0.83 15.60 -1.35
CA PRO A 135 1.31 15.58 0.03
C PRO A 135 2.49 16.56 0.22
N GLY A 136 2.16 17.83 0.46
CA GLY A 136 3.13 18.89 0.76
C GLY A 136 3.80 19.55 -0.46
N PRO A 137 4.70 20.54 -0.22
CA PRO A 137 5.26 21.41 -1.26
C PRO A 137 6.41 20.77 -2.07
N GLN A 138 6.83 19.54 -1.74
CA GLN A 138 8.01 18.89 -2.34
C GLN A 138 7.89 18.77 -3.84
N ARG A 139 8.93 19.16 -4.61
CA ARG A 139 8.96 19.11 -6.09
C ARG A 139 8.50 17.75 -6.64
N GLY A 140 7.54 17.78 -7.57
CA GLY A 140 6.88 16.60 -8.13
C GLY A 140 7.74 15.74 -9.06
N THR A 141 9.06 15.92 -9.05
CA THR A 141 10.00 15.18 -9.90
C THR A 141 10.36 13.80 -9.35
N ALA A 142 10.09 13.54 -8.06
CA ALA A 142 10.32 12.24 -7.45
C ALA A 142 9.33 11.17 -7.94
N TYR A 143 8.06 11.54 -8.10
CA TYR A 143 7.02 10.61 -8.55
C TYR A 143 7.26 10.05 -9.96
N PRO A 144 7.51 10.85 -11.02
CA PRO A 144 7.73 10.32 -12.36
C PRO A 144 8.86 9.30 -12.40
N LYS A 145 9.96 9.52 -11.66
CA LYS A 145 11.09 8.57 -11.59
C LYS A 145 10.67 7.20 -11.09
N GLN A 146 9.80 7.14 -10.09
CA GLN A 146 9.29 5.88 -9.56
C GLN A 146 8.21 5.26 -10.45
N ALA A 147 7.33 6.10 -11.02
CA ALA A 147 6.29 5.63 -11.94
C ALA A 147 6.89 4.99 -13.20
N HIS A 148 7.99 5.53 -13.74
CA HIS A 148 8.68 4.99 -14.91
C HIS A 148 9.23 3.57 -14.72
N THR A 149 9.52 3.14 -13.48
CA THR A 149 9.99 1.78 -13.19
C THR A 149 8.85 0.81 -12.90
N SER A 150 7.59 1.27 -12.95
CA SER A 150 6.41 0.48 -12.64
C SER A 150 5.74 -0.08 -13.91
N SER A 151 4.67 -0.85 -13.73
CA SER A 151 3.81 -1.31 -14.83
C SER A 151 2.65 -0.36 -15.16
N LEU A 152 2.67 0.88 -14.62
CA LEU A 152 1.65 1.88 -14.93
C LEU A 152 1.76 2.37 -16.39
N PRO A 153 0.64 2.66 -17.07
CA PRO A 153 0.61 3.36 -18.35
C PRO A 153 1.35 4.69 -18.31
N ALA A 154 1.92 5.11 -19.44
CA ALA A 154 2.76 6.31 -19.56
C ALA A 154 2.02 7.59 -19.12
N GLU A 155 0.73 7.72 -19.43
CA GLU A 155 -0.09 8.84 -18.96
C GLU A 155 -0.14 8.98 -17.43
N LEU A 156 -0.03 7.88 -16.68
CA LEU A 156 -0.01 7.93 -15.21
C LEU A 156 1.39 8.24 -14.65
N HIS A 157 2.42 8.41 -15.48
CA HIS A 157 3.76 8.84 -15.01
C HIS A 157 3.79 10.34 -14.66
N GLN A 158 2.79 11.11 -15.12
CA GLN A 158 2.60 12.50 -14.74
C GLN A 158 1.87 12.62 -13.40
N LEU A 159 2.44 13.38 -12.46
CA LEU A 159 1.95 13.48 -11.09
C LEU A 159 0.49 13.98 -11.02
N ASP A 160 0.15 15.02 -11.78
CA ASP A 160 -1.19 15.60 -11.72
C ASP A 160 -2.25 14.62 -12.26
N THR A 161 -1.92 13.90 -13.34
CA THR A 161 -2.78 12.85 -13.90
C THR A 161 -2.95 11.68 -12.94
N ALA A 162 -1.88 11.31 -12.23
CA ALA A 162 -1.89 10.27 -11.20
C ALA A 162 -2.79 10.64 -10.02
N LEU A 163 -2.61 11.84 -9.44
CA LEU A 163 -3.43 12.34 -8.33
C LEU A 163 -4.90 12.48 -8.74
N ALA A 164 -5.18 13.03 -9.92
CA ALA A 164 -6.54 13.14 -10.44
C ALA A 164 -7.20 11.76 -10.65
N THR A 165 -6.43 10.77 -11.12
CA THR A 165 -6.93 9.41 -11.32
C THR A 165 -7.26 8.73 -10.00
N LEU A 166 -6.37 8.84 -9.00
CA LEU A 166 -6.64 8.33 -7.67
C LEU A 166 -7.85 9.05 -7.02
N GLY A 167 -7.92 10.37 -7.18
CA GLY A 167 -9.00 11.21 -6.65
C GLY A 167 -10.38 10.83 -7.16
N ARG A 168 -10.53 10.45 -8.45
CA ARG A 168 -11.83 9.96 -8.96
C ARG A 168 -12.40 8.78 -8.18
N CYS A 169 -11.52 7.93 -7.65
CA CYS A 169 -11.92 6.79 -6.84
C CYS A 169 -12.08 7.20 -5.37
N LEU A 170 -11.02 7.74 -4.74
CA LEU A 170 -10.96 7.89 -3.29
C LEU A 170 -11.58 9.18 -2.75
N ASN A 171 -11.75 10.25 -3.55
CA ASN A 171 -12.36 11.48 -3.04
C ASN A 171 -13.76 11.21 -2.50
N GLN A 172 -14.52 10.34 -3.16
CA GLN A 172 -15.89 10.00 -2.75
C GLN A 172 -15.95 9.27 -1.40
N LEU A 173 -14.88 8.57 -1.01
CA LEU A 173 -14.75 7.97 0.32
C LEU A 173 -14.26 9.01 1.34
N LEU A 174 -13.32 9.87 0.95
CA LEU A 174 -12.73 10.90 1.82
C LEU A 174 -13.72 12.01 2.19
N ASP A 175 -14.57 12.42 1.25
CA ASP A 175 -15.65 13.40 1.47
C ASP A 175 -16.96 12.77 1.97
N GLN A 176 -16.97 11.44 2.11
CA GLN A 176 -18.09 10.64 2.59
C GLN A 176 -19.36 10.70 1.71
N SER A 177 -19.23 11.14 0.45
CA SER A 177 -20.34 11.07 -0.53
C SER A 177 -20.71 9.62 -0.88
N ILE A 178 -19.77 8.68 -0.75
CA ILE A 178 -20.00 7.24 -0.84
C ILE A 178 -19.57 6.57 0.46
N THR A 179 -20.47 5.78 1.03
CA THR A 179 -20.24 5.00 2.25
C THR A 179 -20.48 3.50 2.07
N THR A 180 -21.09 3.10 0.96
CA THR A 180 -21.43 1.71 0.60
C THR A 180 -21.15 1.45 -0.87
N GLY A 181 -21.11 0.18 -1.26
CA GLY A 181 -20.86 -0.22 -2.65
C GLY A 181 -19.44 -0.76 -2.86
N THR A 182 -19.17 -1.16 -4.10
CA THR A 182 -17.90 -1.78 -4.48
C THR A 182 -17.27 -1.00 -5.63
N TRP A 183 -15.98 -0.70 -5.51
CA TRP A 183 -15.23 -0.12 -6.61
C TRP A 183 -15.10 -1.12 -7.75
N ASN A 184 -15.43 -0.72 -8.96
CA ASN A 184 -15.30 -1.53 -10.15
C ASN A 184 -14.09 -1.07 -10.97
N PRO A 185 -13.01 -1.86 -11.02
CA PRO A 185 -11.79 -1.48 -11.74
C PRO A 185 -11.99 -1.39 -13.27
N ALA A 186 -12.97 -2.12 -13.83
CA ALA A 186 -13.22 -2.14 -15.27
C ALA A 186 -13.94 -0.86 -15.74
N THR A 187 -14.96 -0.42 -15.00
CA THR A 187 -15.72 0.80 -15.31
C THR A 187 -15.10 2.05 -14.70
N ARG A 188 -14.21 1.88 -13.71
CA ARG A 188 -13.61 2.94 -12.89
C ARG A 188 -14.68 3.78 -12.19
N GLN A 189 -15.67 3.10 -11.64
CA GLN A 189 -16.81 3.69 -10.93
C GLN A 189 -17.14 2.88 -9.68
N TRP A 190 -17.89 3.49 -8.77
CA TRP A 190 -18.48 2.80 -7.63
C TRP A 190 -19.83 2.20 -8.05
N ASP A 191 -19.97 0.89 -7.88
CA ASP A 191 -21.23 0.19 -8.06
C ASP A 191 -21.96 0.15 -6.71
N ALA A 192 -23.24 0.58 -6.71
CA ALA A 192 -24.08 0.70 -5.51
C ALA A 192 -24.43 -0.66 -4.89
#